data_AF-A0A017HGT7-F1
#
_entry.id   AF-A0A017HGT7-F1
#
_cell.length_a   1.000
_cell.length_b   1.000
_cell.length_c   1.000
_cell.angle_alpha   90.00
_cell.angle_beta   90.00
_cell.angle_gamma   90.00
#
_symmetry.space_group_name_H-M   'P 1'
#
loop_
_entity.id
_entity.type
_entity.pdbx_description
1 polymer ?
#
loop_
_entity_poly.entity_id
_entity_poly.type
_entity_poly.pdbx_seq_one_letter_code
_entity_poly.pdbx_strand_id
1 'polypeptide(L)'
;MAVMQLGWGIERLRWRADARAPVPHALSRPAAPDGAGDAGRGRDLLAGRHHRAGQLVEAQGRAIWALGPETDPQGIALHGFGWLDDLASFGGPAARDLAWRWLRDWIARYGEGRGPGWTPDMLAARLSRWVAHAAWLGEAPSPEAEMAAFLRSLSRQSRWLARHWRRAAAPARIHALAALIGAETALHGAPRQPARRAAALGQAAADTIGADGAIASRTPEGLLDLVCDLNAAAALLGDATAPAHRDALGRAAAVLRSLRHADGGLARFHGGGRGAPGRLDRALAEAGVPPGPPAVGLRMGYARLAAGRTSVILDAAAPPSGPRAIHAHASTLAFEMTCGRRPVIVGCGSGAHHGPDWRRAGRATLSHSTLCLEGLSSARLGRGADGAEPLVEGPGEVLAHRADSDDLQRIEASHDAWRASHGLTHDRRLGLDRSGAALLGEDLLTTLGPADERAFDCGEPGRARSGRHLRDPVSPAPACDARAGRPRHLRAAPAALGRGLDARA
;
A
#
# COMPACT_ATOMS: atom_id res chain seq x y z
N MET A 1 -8.51 -15.94 36.41
CA MET A 1 -8.16 -15.06 37.55
C MET A 1 -6.74 -14.51 37.39
N ALA A 2 -6.50 -13.62 36.41
CA ALA A 2 -5.26 -12.83 36.29
C ALA A 2 -5.40 -11.78 35.16
N VAL A 3 -6.35 -10.84 35.29
CA VAL A 3 -6.40 -9.61 34.48
C VAL A 3 -6.95 -8.49 35.37
N MET A 4 -6.16 -8.09 36.36
CA MET A 4 -6.36 -6.85 37.12
C MET A 4 -4.97 -6.30 37.40
N GLN A 5 -4.58 -5.27 36.63
CA GLN A 5 -3.68 -4.18 37.02
C GLN A 5 -3.11 -3.54 35.75
N LEU A 6 -3.81 -2.54 35.23
CA LEU A 6 -3.28 -1.44 34.41
C LEU A 6 -4.27 -0.26 34.46
N GLY A 7 -4.87 -0.03 35.63
CA GLY A 7 -5.86 1.01 35.88
C GLY A 7 -5.29 2.09 36.79
N TRP A 8 -4.35 2.90 36.30
CA TRP A 8 -3.81 4.03 37.07
C TRP A 8 -3.60 5.33 36.28
N GLY A 9 -4.04 5.40 35.02
CA GLY A 9 -3.99 6.62 34.19
C GLY A 9 -5.33 7.24 33.80
N ILE A 10 -6.45 6.51 33.94
CA ILE A 10 -7.74 6.85 33.29
C ILE A 10 -8.78 7.41 34.28
N GLU A 11 -8.58 7.26 35.60
CA GLU A 11 -9.57 7.68 36.61
C GLU A 11 -9.82 9.20 36.68
N ARG A 12 -8.97 10.02 36.04
CA ARG A 12 -9.06 11.49 36.07
C ARG A 12 -9.79 12.12 34.88
N LEU A 13 -10.28 11.33 33.92
CA LEU A 13 -10.92 11.84 32.68
C LEU A 13 -12.44 12.05 32.81
N ARG A 14 -12.91 12.27 34.04
CA ARG A 14 -14.31 12.46 34.38
C ARG A 14 -14.76 13.92 34.14
N TRP A 15 -15.14 14.34 32.92
CA TRP A 15 -16.33 15.21 32.70
C TRP A 15 -16.65 15.66 31.24
N ARG A 16 -17.93 15.39 30.86
CA ARG A 16 -18.95 16.07 30.00
C ARG A 16 -18.71 16.46 28.53
N ALA A 17 -19.16 15.57 27.64
CA ALA A 17 -20.12 15.89 26.59
C ALA A 17 -21.39 15.04 26.85
N ASP A 18 -22.54 15.67 27.15
CA ASP A 18 -23.73 15.06 27.78
C ASP A 18 -23.46 14.36 29.13
N ALA A 19 -23.06 15.19 30.10
CA ALA A 19 -23.13 15.11 31.55
C ALA A 19 -23.07 13.83 32.42
N ARG A 20 -23.42 12.63 31.94
CA ARG A 20 -23.53 11.42 32.78
C ARG A 20 -23.13 10.10 32.10
N ALA A 21 -22.66 10.09 30.85
CA ALA A 21 -22.13 8.86 30.25
C ALA A 21 -20.63 8.69 30.60
N PRO A 22 -20.20 7.52 31.11
CA PRO A 22 -18.78 7.24 31.40
C PRO A 22 -17.94 7.38 30.12
N VAL A 23 -16.68 7.86 30.25
CA VAL A 23 -15.69 7.73 29.17
C VAL A 23 -15.64 6.24 28.83
N PRO A 24 -16.02 5.85 27.61
CA PRO A 24 -16.13 4.43 27.33
C PRO A 24 -14.78 3.75 27.46
N HIS A 25 -14.78 2.57 28.08
CA HIS A 25 -13.66 1.62 28.10
C HIS A 25 -13.01 1.37 26.73
N ALA A 26 -13.69 1.76 25.65
CA ALA A 26 -13.24 1.70 24.26
C ALA A 26 -12.08 2.66 23.92
N LEU A 27 -11.91 3.80 24.60
CA LEU A 27 -10.71 4.64 24.45
C LEU A 27 -9.46 3.99 25.10
N SER A 28 -9.68 2.98 25.95
CA SER A 28 -8.64 2.16 26.56
C SER A 28 -8.26 0.95 25.73
N ARG A 29 -8.95 0.69 24.61
CA ARG A 29 -8.58 -0.37 23.66
C ARG A 29 -7.79 0.28 22.53
N PRO A 30 -6.49 -0.03 22.36
CA PRO A 30 -5.74 0.48 21.22
C PRO A 30 -6.43 -0.03 19.95
N ALA A 31 -7.04 0.87 19.18
CA ALA A 31 -7.18 0.62 17.75
C ALA A 31 -5.75 0.45 17.23
N ALA A 32 -5.46 -0.68 16.57
CA ALA A 32 -4.14 -0.85 15.97
C ALA A 32 -3.92 0.32 15.00
N PRO A 33 -2.88 1.15 15.17
CA PRO A 33 -2.70 2.30 14.31
C PRO A 33 -2.56 1.84 12.86
N ASP A 34 -3.07 2.65 11.92
CA ASP A 34 -3.00 2.39 10.47
C ASP A 34 -1.54 2.26 9.96
N GLY A 35 -0.56 2.63 10.77
CA GLY A 35 0.85 2.32 10.60
C GLY A 35 1.61 2.37 11.94
N ALA A 36 2.67 1.57 12.06
CA ALA A 36 3.66 1.77 13.13
C ALA A 36 4.43 3.06 12.79
N GLY A 37 4.27 4.10 13.60
CA GLY A 37 5.05 5.32 13.43
C GLY A 37 6.55 5.06 13.47
N ASP A 38 7.33 5.97 12.91
CA ASP A 38 8.79 5.91 12.87
C ASP A 38 9.38 6.79 13.97
N ALA A 39 10.04 6.16 14.95
CA ALA A 39 10.67 6.86 16.07
C ALA A 39 11.78 7.83 15.62
N GLY A 40 12.46 7.54 14.51
CA GLY A 40 13.44 8.45 13.91
C GLY A 40 12.79 9.72 13.40
N ARG A 41 11.65 9.60 12.69
CA ARG A 41 10.84 10.77 12.28
C ARG A 41 10.26 11.51 13.49
N GLY A 42 9.80 10.80 14.51
CA GLY A 42 9.32 11.41 15.76
C GLY A 42 10.39 12.25 16.45
N ARG A 43 11.63 11.74 16.51
CA ARG A 43 12.80 12.47 17.02
C ARG A 43 13.09 13.72 16.20
N ASP A 44 13.02 13.63 14.87
CA ASP A 44 13.24 14.76 13.98
C ASP A 44 12.17 15.84 14.18
N LEU A 45 10.88 15.46 14.26
CA LEU A 45 9.77 16.36 14.55
C LEU A 45 9.98 17.09 15.88
N LEU A 46 10.41 16.37 16.93
CA LEU A 46 10.70 16.97 18.23
C LEU A 46 11.83 17.99 18.17
N ALA A 47 12.83 17.74 17.33
CA ALA A 47 13.95 18.65 17.10
C ALA A 47 13.62 19.78 16.10
N GLY A 48 12.34 19.94 15.70
CA GLY A 48 11.91 20.97 14.75
C GLY A 48 12.33 20.70 13.31
N ARG A 49 12.66 19.45 12.96
CA ARG A 49 13.03 19.03 11.61
C ARG A 49 11.88 18.26 10.96
N HIS A 50 11.48 18.69 9.76
CA HIS A 50 10.32 18.18 9.05
C HIS A 50 10.74 17.61 7.71
N HIS A 51 10.38 16.36 7.44
CA HIS A 51 10.59 15.75 6.12
C HIS A 51 9.50 16.23 5.17
N ARG A 52 9.88 17.00 4.13
CA ARG A 52 9.01 17.51 3.06
C ARG A 52 9.63 17.20 1.70
N ALA A 53 8.90 16.51 0.82
CA ALA A 53 9.41 16.08 -0.49
C ALA A 53 10.77 15.36 -0.44
N GLY A 54 11.03 14.53 0.59
CA GLY A 54 12.33 13.89 0.79
C GLY A 54 13.47 14.82 1.24
N GLN A 55 13.17 16.08 1.55
CA GLN A 55 14.11 17.06 2.11
C GLN A 55 13.81 17.32 3.59
N LEU A 56 14.84 17.57 4.37
CA LEU A 56 14.72 17.95 5.77
C LEU A 56 14.62 19.47 5.87
N VAL A 57 13.50 19.98 6.37
CA VAL A 57 13.22 21.41 6.54
C VAL A 57 13.21 21.73 8.03
N GLU A 58 13.98 22.73 8.45
CA GLU A 58 13.93 23.23 9.83
C GLU A 58 12.77 24.21 10.01
N ALA A 59 11.88 23.93 10.96
CA ALA A 59 10.71 24.74 11.22
C ALA A 59 11.02 26.07 11.93
N GLN A 60 12.23 26.29 12.44
CA GLN A 60 12.62 27.49 13.19
C GLN A 60 11.60 27.87 14.29
N GLY A 61 11.00 26.87 14.96
CA GLY A 61 9.98 27.07 15.99
C GLY A 61 8.55 27.31 15.48
N ARG A 62 8.30 27.30 14.17
CA ARG A 62 6.95 27.40 13.58
C ARG A 62 6.15 26.13 13.86
N ALA A 63 4.83 26.29 14.02
CA ALA A 63 3.91 25.15 14.10
C ALA A 63 3.90 24.36 12.79
N ILE A 64 3.63 23.05 12.86
CA ILE A 64 3.61 22.17 11.68
C ILE A 64 2.62 22.65 10.60
N TRP A 65 1.53 23.29 11.04
CA TRP A 65 0.49 23.87 10.20
C TRP A 65 0.90 25.16 9.47
N ALA A 66 2.04 25.75 9.84
CA ALA A 66 2.56 26.97 9.23
C ALA A 66 3.69 26.69 8.22
N LEU A 67 4.01 25.43 7.91
CA LEU A 67 5.20 25.05 7.12
C LEU A 67 5.00 25.09 5.59
N GLY A 68 3.89 25.66 5.09
CA GLY A 68 3.62 25.83 3.66
C GLY A 68 2.20 26.33 3.41
N PRO A 69 1.84 26.66 2.16
CA PRO A 69 0.47 27.03 1.80
C PRO A 69 -0.51 25.91 2.13
N GLU A 70 -1.74 26.26 2.52
CA GLU A 70 -2.80 25.27 2.80
C GLU A 70 -3.23 24.45 1.57
N THR A 71 -2.87 24.91 0.37
CA THR A 71 -3.13 24.24 -0.91
C THR A 71 -2.05 23.24 -1.30
N ASP A 72 -0.92 23.20 -0.58
CA ASP A 72 0.16 22.24 -0.83
C ASP A 72 -0.32 20.81 -0.50
N PRO A 73 -0.17 19.83 -1.42
CA PRO A 73 -0.53 18.44 -1.16
C PRO A 73 0.09 17.86 0.12
N GLN A 74 1.30 18.27 0.48
CA GLN A 74 1.93 17.84 1.74
C GLN A 74 1.29 18.52 2.95
N GLY A 75 0.95 19.80 2.83
CA GLY A 75 0.13 20.53 3.81
C GLY A 75 -1.20 19.84 4.05
N ILE A 76 -1.92 19.47 2.99
CA ILE A 76 -3.20 18.74 3.06
C ILE A 76 -3.01 17.40 3.79
N ALA A 77 -1.95 16.64 3.50
CA ALA A 77 -1.67 15.36 4.14
C ALA A 77 -1.47 15.45 5.66
N LEU A 78 -0.99 16.59 6.19
CA LEU A 78 -0.84 16.81 7.64
C LEU A 78 -2.17 16.72 8.40
N HIS A 79 -3.29 17.06 7.75
CA HIS A 79 -4.62 17.00 8.35
C HIS A 79 -5.07 15.57 8.66
N GLY A 80 -4.33 14.55 8.20
CA GLY A 80 -4.56 13.15 8.51
C GLY A 80 -3.90 12.73 9.82
N PHE A 81 -3.03 13.57 10.41
CA PHE A 81 -2.33 13.34 11.67
C PHE A 81 -1.30 12.20 11.64
N GLY A 82 -0.74 11.84 10.48
CA GLY A 82 0.31 10.81 10.38
C GLY A 82 1.52 11.04 11.29
N TRP A 83 1.87 12.30 11.53
CA TRP A 83 2.93 12.70 12.46
C TRP A 83 2.66 12.28 13.92
N LEU A 84 1.41 12.02 14.29
CA LEU A 84 1.05 11.56 15.64
C LEU A 84 1.54 10.13 15.89
N ASP A 85 1.48 9.28 14.87
CA ASP A 85 2.04 7.92 14.95
C ASP A 85 3.56 8.00 15.20
N ASP A 86 4.27 8.85 14.47
CA ASP A 86 5.72 9.03 14.58
C ASP A 86 6.13 9.57 15.97
N LEU A 87 5.42 10.57 16.50
CA LEU A 87 5.65 11.10 17.85
C LEU A 87 5.35 10.07 18.95
N ALA A 88 4.27 9.31 18.81
CA ALA A 88 3.91 8.26 19.77
C ALA A 88 4.94 7.12 19.76
N SER A 89 5.48 6.79 18.57
CA SER A 89 6.55 5.79 18.39
C SER A 89 7.87 6.23 19.03
N PHE A 90 8.22 7.51 18.95
CA PHE A 90 9.39 8.06 19.66
C PHE A 90 9.17 8.11 21.18
N GLY A 91 7.97 8.52 21.60
CA GLY A 91 7.54 8.54 22.99
C GLY A 91 8.14 9.67 23.85
N GLY A 92 7.84 9.61 25.14
CA GLY A 92 8.31 10.56 26.15
C GLY A 92 7.45 11.82 26.33
N PRO A 93 7.58 12.55 27.46
CA PRO A 93 6.76 13.72 27.77
C PRO A 93 6.87 14.84 26.74
N ALA A 94 8.07 15.13 26.25
CA ALA A 94 8.31 16.23 25.31
C ALA A 94 7.62 16.00 23.94
N ALA A 95 7.62 14.75 23.44
CA ALA A 95 6.90 14.40 22.21
C ALA A 95 5.39 14.51 22.39
N ARG A 96 4.89 14.11 23.57
CA ARG A 96 3.47 14.24 23.93
C ARG A 96 3.04 15.71 24.04
N ASP A 97 3.86 16.56 24.66
CA ASP A 97 3.60 18.00 24.75
C ASP A 97 3.57 18.65 23.35
N LEU A 98 4.49 18.24 22.47
CA LEU A 98 4.49 18.70 21.07
C LEU A 98 3.21 18.26 20.34
N ALA A 99 2.79 17.01 20.52
CA ALA A 99 1.55 16.49 19.95
C ALA A 99 0.33 17.28 20.43
N TRP A 100 0.22 17.56 21.74
CA TRP A 100 -0.84 18.39 22.30
C TRP A 100 -0.81 19.81 21.75
N ARG A 101 0.36 20.45 21.65
CA ARG A 101 0.49 21.78 21.06
C ARG A 101 -0.06 21.82 19.63
N TRP A 102 0.36 20.89 18.77
CA TRP A 102 -0.13 20.85 17.39
C TRP A 102 -1.59 20.46 17.27
N LEU A 103 -2.10 19.55 18.10
CA LEU A 103 -3.50 19.18 18.14
C LEU A 103 -4.38 20.37 18.54
N ARG A 104 -4.01 21.13 19.57
CA ARG A 104 -4.76 22.33 20.01
C ARG A 104 -4.76 23.41 18.94
N ASP A 105 -3.60 23.65 18.32
CA ASP A 105 -3.47 24.60 17.23
C ASP A 105 -4.37 24.20 16.04
N TRP A 106 -4.45 22.90 15.73
CA TRP A 106 -5.38 22.40 14.72
C TRP A 106 -6.84 22.63 15.10
N ILE A 107 -7.24 22.35 16.35
CA ILE A 107 -8.60 22.58 16.83
C ILE A 107 -8.96 24.07 16.73
N ALA A 108 -8.04 24.97 17.07
CA ALA A 108 -8.25 26.41 17.00
C ALA A 108 -8.42 26.90 15.55
N ARG A 109 -7.60 26.41 14.63
CA ARG A 109 -7.62 26.86 13.22
C ARG A 109 -8.70 26.23 12.37
N TYR A 110 -8.91 24.91 12.52
CA TYR A 110 -9.71 24.11 11.59
C TYR A 110 -10.86 23.38 12.28
N GLY A 111 -11.06 23.60 13.59
CA GLY A 111 -12.04 22.84 14.36
C GLY A 111 -13.47 23.01 13.88
N GLU A 112 -13.84 24.14 13.28
CA GLU A 112 -15.24 24.52 13.04
C GLU A 112 -15.98 23.74 11.95
N GLY A 113 -15.34 22.81 11.24
CA GLY A 113 -16.02 22.05 10.18
C GLY A 113 -15.77 22.56 8.76
N ARG A 114 -14.80 23.45 8.57
CA ARG A 114 -14.50 24.13 7.31
C ARG A 114 -13.00 24.14 7.03
N GLY A 115 -12.63 24.32 5.76
CA GLY A 115 -11.24 24.43 5.32
C GLY A 115 -10.57 23.10 4.97
N PRO A 116 -9.24 23.10 4.78
CA PRO A 116 -8.48 21.92 4.40
C PRO A 116 -8.63 20.80 5.42
N GLY A 117 -8.74 19.56 4.93
CA GLY A 117 -8.86 18.36 5.75
C GLY A 117 -10.27 18.01 6.27
N TRP A 118 -11.30 18.74 5.85
CA TRP A 118 -12.71 18.37 5.99
C TRP A 118 -13.23 17.61 4.76
N THR A 119 -12.51 16.56 4.40
CA THR A 119 -12.96 15.53 3.45
C THR A 119 -13.18 14.22 4.22
N PRO A 120 -14.08 13.33 3.76
CA PRO A 120 -14.30 12.04 4.43
C PRO A 120 -13.01 11.26 4.67
N ASP A 121 -12.13 11.20 3.68
CA ASP A 121 -10.90 10.39 3.72
C ASP A 121 -9.91 10.93 4.77
N MET A 122 -9.70 12.26 4.76
CA MET A 122 -8.77 12.90 5.69
C MET A 122 -9.29 12.86 7.13
N LEU A 123 -10.60 13.07 7.29
CA LEU A 123 -11.23 13.06 8.60
C LEU A 123 -11.29 11.64 9.17
N ALA A 124 -11.49 10.62 8.35
CA ALA A 124 -11.41 9.21 8.76
C ALA A 124 -10.00 8.90 9.30
N ALA A 125 -8.96 9.22 8.53
CA ALA A 125 -7.57 9.02 8.93
C ALA A 125 -7.22 9.74 10.23
N ARG A 126 -7.73 10.97 10.41
CA ARG A 126 -7.55 11.74 11.65
C ARG A 126 -8.30 11.14 12.83
N LEU A 127 -9.56 10.74 12.65
CA LEU A 127 -10.36 10.11 13.71
C LEU A 127 -9.72 8.80 14.18
N SER A 128 -9.30 7.94 13.24
CA SER A 128 -8.62 6.68 13.57
C SER A 128 -7.39 6.92 14.44
N ARG A 129 -6.52 7.88 14.07
CA ARG A 129 -5.34 8.22 14.85
C ARG A 129 -5.65 8.87 16.20
N TRP A 130 -6.64 9.76 16.26
CA TRP A 130 -7.05 10.38 17.51
C TRP A 130 -7.58 9.35 18.51
N VAL A 131 -8.35 8.38 18.02
CA VAL A 131 -8.86 7.29 18.86
C VAL A 131 -7.73 6.34 19.26
N ALA A 132 -6.87 5.94 18.33
CA ALA A 132 -5.74 5.03 18.60
C ALA A 132 -4.76 5.58 19.64
N HIS A 133 -4.48 6.88 19.60
CA HIS A 133 -3.52 7.55 20.48
C HIS A 133 -4.14 8.27 21.68
N ALA A 134 -5.45 8.13 21.90
CA ALA A 134 -6.13 8.81 23.00
C ALA A 134 -5.55 8.47 24.38
N ALA A 135 -5.22 7.19 24.60
CA ALA A 135 -4.60 6.73 25.84
C ALA A 135 -3.21 7.37 26.06
N TRP A 136 -2.35 7.35 25.03
CA TRP A 136 -1.02 7.97 25.09
C TRP A 136 -1.08 9.48 25.31
N LEU A 137 -2.01 10.17 24.64
CA LEU A 137 -2.26 11.60 24.87
C LEU A 137 -2.75 11.88 26.30
N GLY A 138 -3.56 10.98 26.86
CA GLY A 138 -4.11 11.08 28.21
C GLY A 138 -3.11 10.85 29.35
N GLU A 139 -1.90 10.34 29.07
CA GLU A 139 -0.82 10.21 30.06
C GLU A 139 -0.17 11.56 30.41
N ALA A 140 -0.36 12.60 29.61
CA ALA A 140 0.07 13.95 29.98
C ALA A 140 -0.78 14.48 31.15
N PRO A 141 -0.21 15.30 32.05
CA PRO A 141 -1.00 16.15 32.94
C PRO A 141 -1.74 17.18 32.08
N SER A 142 -2.89 16.82 31.52
CA SER A 142 -3.75 17.77 30.83
C SER A 142 -4.58 18.54 31.87
N PRO A 143 -4.63 19.88 31.83
CA PRO A 143 -5.73 20.61 32.44
C PRO A 143 -7.04 20.05 31.88
N GLU A 144 -8.03 19.75 32.72
CA GLU A 144 -9.32 19.14 32.32
C GLU A 144 -9.96 19.82 31.08
N ALA A 145 -9.73 21.13 30.93
CA ALA A 145 -10.17 21.93 29.80
C ALA A 145 -9.64 21.46 28.42
N GLU A 146 -8.39 21.00 28.33
CA GLU A 146 -7.77 20.56 27.07
C GLU A 146 -8.38 19.25 26.58
N MET A 147 -8.54 18.30 27.50
CA MET A 147 -9.22 17.04 27.23
C MET A 147 -10.68 17.28 26.83
N ALA A 148 -11.38 18.17 27.52
CA ALA A 148 -12.75 18.53 27.16
C ALA A 148 -12.83 19.15 25.75
N ALA A 149 -11.86 19.98 25.35
CA ALA A 149 -11.79 20.55 24.00
C ALA A 149 -11.53 19.47 22.93
N PHE A 150 -10.63 18.53 23.20
CA PHE A 150 -10.37 17.37 22.36
C PHE A 150 -11.64 16.53 22.14
N LEU A 151 -12.33 16.14 23.22
CA LEU A 151 -13.56 15.34 23.14
C LEU A 151 -14.70 16.07 22.39
N ARG A 152 -14.87 17.38 22.64
CA ARG A 152 -15.83 18.20 21.86
C ARG A 152 -15.51 18.20 20.37
N SER A 153 -14.23 18.33 20.02
CA SER A 153 -13.77 18.29 18.63
C SER A 153 -13.99 16.91 18.00
N LEU A 154 -13.62 15.83 18.70
CA LEU A 154 -13.83 14.44 18.26
C LEU A 154 -15.32 14.17 17.98
N SER A 155 -16.21 14.59 18.88
CA SER A 155 -17.67 14.46 18.71
C SER A 155 -18.20 15.26 17.51
N ARG A 156 -17.72 16.49 17.30
CA ARG A 156 -18.11 17.30 16.13
C ARG A 156 -17.66 16.67 14.82
N GLN A 157 -16.44 16.16 14.77
CA GLN A 157 -15.89 15.46 13.61
C GLN A 157 -16.64 14.17 13.29
N SER A 158 -16.91 13.33 14.31
CA SER A 158 -17.73 12.12 14.16
C SER A 158 -19.12 12.44 13.59
N ARG A 159 -19.81 13.47 14.12
CA ARG A 159 -21.11 13.93 13.56
C ARG A 159 -21.02 14.43 12.13
N TRP A 160 -19.92 15.10 11.77
CA TRP A 160 -19.70 15.53 10.40
C TRP A 160 -19.50 14.33 9.48
N LEU A 161 -18.68 13.35 9.86
CA LEU A 161 -18.44 12.15 9.06
C LEU A 161 -19.73 11.33 8.89
N ALA A 162 -20.53 11.22 9.95
CA ALA A 162 -21.83 10.56 9.92
C ALA A 162 -22.76 11.12 8.84
N ARG A 163 -22.66 12.40 8.50
CA ARG A 163 -23.42 13.06 7.44
C ARG A 163 -22.78 12.97 6.05
N HIS A 164 -21.47 12.75 5.98
CA HIS A 164 -20.69 12.95 4.74
C HIS A 164 -19.90 11.75 4.24
N TRP A 165 -19.84 10.64 4.99
CA TRP A 165 -19.09 9.43 4.59
C TRP A 165 -19.44 8.93 3.18
N ARG A 166 -20.68 9.14 2.71
CA ARG A 166 -21.11 8.76 1.35
C ARG A 166 -20.37 9.49 0.23
N ARG A 167 -19.79 10.67 0.53
CA ARG A 167 -18.96 11.44 -0.41
C ARG A 167 -17.59 10.79 -0.63
N ALA A 168 -17.16 9.88 0.24
CA ALA A 168 -15.96 9.09 0.03
C ALA A 168 -16.18 8.14 -1.16
N ALA A 169 -15.26 8.17 -2.12
CA ALA A 169 -15.22 7.16 -3.18
C ALA A 169 -14.67 5.84 -2.64
N ALA A 170 -14.95 4.73 -3.33
CA ALA A 170 -14.21 3.49 -3.07
C ALA A 170 -12.72 3.71 -3.37
N PRO A 171 -11.78 3.10 -2.63
CA PRO A 171 -12.01 2.24 -1.47
C PRO A 171 -12.17 2.99 -0.14
N ALA A 172 -11.89 4.30 -0.10
CA ALA A 172 -11.81 5.11 1.12
C ALA A 172 -13.12 5.18 1.94
N ARG A 173 -14.25 4.85 1.32
CA ARG A 173 -15.55 4.69 2.01
C ARG A 173 -15.53 3.63 3.12
N ILE A 174 -14.77 2.54 2.95
CA ILE A 174 -14.60 1.51 3.98
C ILE A 174 -13.92 2.12 5.20
N HIS A 175 -12.78 2.78 4.99
CA HIS A 175 -12.04 3.47 6.04
C HIS A 175 -12.89 4.53 6.76
N ALA A 176 -13.66 5.32 6.01
CA ALA A 176 -14.57 6.31 6.58
C ALA A 176 -15.65 5.71 7.49
N LEU A 177 -16.20 4.55 7.13
CA LEU A 177 -17.19 3.86 7.95
C LEU A 177 -16.55 3.18 9.17
N ALA A 178 -15.39 2.54 9.00
CA ALA A 178 -14.64 1.92 10.09
C ALA A 178 -14.19 2.96 11.14
N ALA A 179 -13.60 4.08 10.70
CA ALA A 179 -13.21 5.19 11.55
C ALA A 179 -14.40 5.80 12.29
N LEU A 180 -15.56 5.92 11.64
CA LEU A 180 -16.78 6.41 12.26
C LEU A 180 -17.31 5.45 13.35
N ILE A 181 -17.32 4.15 13.07
CA ILE A 181 -17.69 3.10 14.05
C ILE A 181 -16.74 3.14 15.25
N GLY A 182 -15.43 3.26 15.00
CA GLY A 182 -14.40 3.42 16.02
C GLY A 182 -14.62 4.66 16.88
N ALA A 183 -14.81 5.83 16.25
CA ALA A 183 -15.00 7.09 16.96
C ALA A 183 -16.33 7.14 17.73
N GLU A 184 -17.44 6.65 17.18
CA GLU A 184 -18.72 6.56 17.90
C GLU A 184 -18.61 5.63 19.11
N THR A 185 -17.98 4.46 18.95
CA THR A 185 -17.75 3.53 20.07
C THR A 185 -16.83 4.12 21.13
N ALA A 186 -15.77 4.82 20.73
CA ALA A 186 -14.86 5.51 21.63
C ALA A 186 -15.56 6.63 22.43
N LEU A 187 -16.52 7.34 21.83
CA LEU A 187 -17.26 8.44 22.46
C LEU A 187 -18.46 7.97 23.30
N HIS A 188 -19.12 6.89 22.89
CA HIS A 188 -20.43 6.50 23.42
C HIS A 188 -20.51 5.07 23.96
N GLY A 189 -19.44 4.29 23.82
CA GLY A 189 -19.36 2.88 24.23
C GLY A 189 -19.95 1.90 23.22
N ALA A 190 -20.72 2.39 22.26
CA ALA A 190 -21.21 1.63 21.13
C ALA A 190 -21.43 2.57 19.91
N PRO A 191 -21.51 2.02 18.69
CA PRO A 191 -21.93 2.79 17.52
C PRO A 191 -23.36 3.32 17.71
N ARG A 192 -23.69 4.52 17.21
CA ARG A 192 -25.02 5.13 17.45
C ARG A 192 -26.14 4.48 16.62
N GLN A 193 -25.80 3.83 15.52
CA GLN A 193 -26.74 3.14 14.61
C GLN A 193 -26.10 1.84 14.07
N PRO A 194 -25.81 0.85 14.92
CA PRO A 194 -24.92 -0.27 14.58
C PRO A 194 -25.41 -1.07 13.37
N ALA A 195 -26.71 -1.40 13.29
CA ALA A 195 -27.27 -2.12 12.14
C ALA A 195 -27.12 -1.35 10.81
N ARG A 196 -27.40 -0.04 10.82
CA ARG A 196 -27.24 0.82 9.62
C ARG A 196 -25.78 0.96 9.22
N ARG A 197 -24.87 1.10 10.19
CA ARG A 197 -23.43 1.19 9.95
C ARG A 197 -22.87 -0.12 9.39
N ALA A 198 -23.28 -1.25 9.96
CA ALA A 198 -22.90 -2.58 9.50
C ALA A 198 -23.37 -2.85 8.07
N ALA A 199 -24.64 -2.54 7.76
CA ALA A 199 -25.17 -2.68 6.40
C ALA A 199 -24.42 -1.79 5.39
N ALA A 200 -24.17 -0.53 5.74
CA ALA A 200 -23.40 0.38 4.88
C ALA A 200 -21.97 -0.09 4.65
N LEU A 201 -21.30 -0.62 5.69
CA LEU A 201 -19.94 -1.13 5.59
C LEU A 201 -19.90 -2.44 4.78
N GLY A 202 -20.88 -3.33 4.97
CA GLY A 202 -21.03 -4.54 4.17
C GLY A 202 -21.21 -4.24 2.69
N GLN A 203 -22.05 -3.25 2.34
CA GLN A 203 -22.19 -2.81 0.95
C GLN A 203 -20.90 -2.21 0.40
N ALA A 204 -20.26 -1.30 1.14
CA ALA A 204 -19.00 -0.69 0.70
C ALA A 204 -17.89 -1.75 0.50
N ALA A 205 -17.85 -2.78 1.35
CA ALA A 205 -16.95 -3.92 1.20
C ALA A 205 -17.24 -4.73 -0.05
N ALA A 206 -18.51 -5.05 -0.32
CA ALA A 206 -18.94 -5.77 -1.53
C ALA A 206 -18.66 -4.98 -2.82
N ASP A 207 -18.82 -3.66 -2.80
CA ASP A 207 -18.55 -2.78 -3.95
C ASP A 207 -17.05 -2.65 -4.25
N THR A 208 -16.19 -2.81 -3.23
CA THR A 208 -14.75 -2.54 -3.32
C THR A 208 -13.93 -3.80 -3.53
N ILE A 209 -14.31 -4.89 -2.85
CA ILE A 209 -13.59 -6.17 -2.85
C ILE A 209 -14.37 -7.15 -3.72
N GLY A 210 -13.80 -7.44 -4.90
CA GLY A 210 -14.42 -8.28 -5.91
C GLY A 210 -14.75 -9.69 -5.44
N ALA A 211 -15.49 -10.43 -6.26
CA ALA A 211 -15.81 -11.83 -6.01
C ALA A 211 -14.57 -12.75 -5.95
N ASP A 212 -13.45 -12.31 -6.53
CA ASP A 212 -12.13 -12.94 -6.47
C ASP A 212 -11.28 -12.49 -5.25
N GLY A 213 -11.79 -11.53 -4.46
CA GLY A 213 -11.09 -10.92 -3.33
C GLY A 213 -10.12 -9.80 -3.70
N ALA A 214 -10.03 -9.43 -4.98
CA ALA A 214 -9.14 -8.39 -5.46
C ALA A 214 -9.74 -6.99 -5.29
N ILE A 215 -8.85 -5.99 -5.26
CA ILE A 215 -9.21 -4.57 -5.40
C ILE A 215 -8.69 -4.04 -6.73
N ALA A 216 -9.42 -3.09 -7.31
CA ALA A 216 -9.12 -2.54 -8.63
C ALA A 216 -7.75 -1.86 -8.73
N SER A 217 -7.20 -1.32 -7.64
CA SER A 217 -5.86 -0.72 -7.66
C SER A 217 -4.73 -1.77 -7.72
N ARG A 218 -5.06 -3.04 -7.50
CA ARG A 218 -4.11 -4.15 -7.42
C ARG A 218 -2.96 -3.89 -6.44
N THR A 219 -3.18 -3.10 -5.38
CA THR A 219 -2.15 -2.76 -4.38
C THR A 219 -2.23 -3.73 -3.19
N PRO A 220 -1.24 -4.63 -2.95
CA PRO A 220 -1.29 -5.56 -1.82
C PRO A 220 -1.43 -4.87 -0.46
N GLU A 221 -0.65 -3.81 -0.22
CA GLU A 221 -0.74 -3.03 1.01
C GLU A 221 -2.10 -2.33 1.17
N GLY A 222 -2.65 -1.80 0.07
CA GLY A 222 -3.99 -1.20 0.09
C GLY A 222 -5.08 -2.22 0.44
N LEU A 223 -4.96 -3.48 0.01
CA LEU A 223 -5.88 -4.54 0.44
C LEU A 223 -5.71 -4.87 1.93
N LEU A 224 -4.47 -4.86 2.44
CA LEU A 224 -4.18 -5.04 3.86
C LEU A 224 -4.81 -3.93 4.71
N ASP A 225 -4.74 -2.67 4.27
CA ASP A 225 -5.38 -1.54 4.95
C ASP A 225 -6.89 -1.77 5.12
N LEU A 226 -7.56 -2.21 4.05
CA LEU A 226 -8.99 -2.53 4.10
C LEU A 226 -9.30 -3.71 5.03
N VAL A 227 -8.45 -4.75 5.05
CA VAL A 227 -8.62 -5.87 5.97
C VAL A 227 -8.48 -5.41 7.43
N CYS A 228 -7.53 -4.53 7.73
CA CYS A 228 -7.40 -3.93 9.06
C CYS A 228 -8.64 -3.12 9.45
N ASP A 229 -9.14 -2.26 8.57
CA ASP A 229 -10.37 -1.48 8.80
C ASP A 229 -11.58 -2.38 9.07
N LEU A 230 -11.74 -3.43 8.26
CA LEU A 230 -12.82 -4.40 8.38
C LEU A 230 -12.73 -5.19 9.68
N ASN A 231 -11.56 -5.74 10.03
CA ASN A 231 -11.33 -6.42 11.30
C ASN A 231 -11.67 -5.53 12.51
N ALA A 232 -11.17 -4.29 12.51
CA ALA A 232 -11.42 -3.35 13.58
C ALA A 232 -12.93 -3.04 13.73
N ALA A 233 -13.63 -2.83 12.62
CA ALA A 233 -15.06 -2.60 12.64
C ALA A 233 -15.86 -3.85 13.06
N ALA A 234 -15.48 -5.05 12.59
CA ALA A 234 -16.12 -6.30 12.97
C ALA A 234 -16.00 -6.58 14.47
N ALA A 235 -14.82 -6.32 15.05
CA ALA A 235 -14.59 -6.45 16.50
C ALA A 235 -15.49 -5.52 17.34
N LEU A 236 -15.82 -4.33 16.83
CA LEU A 236 -16.70 -3.37 17.50
C LEU A 236 -18.19 -3.64 17.26
N LEU A 237 -18.55 -4.19 16.09
CA LEU A 237 -19.92 -4.52 15.73
C LEU A 237 -20.38 -5.86 16.31
N GLY A 238 -19.47 -6.82 16.54
CA GLY A 238 -19.80 -8.16 17.01
C GLY A 238 -20.79 -8.86 16.07
N ASP A 239 -21.87 -9.40 16.65
CA ASP A 239 -22.92 -10.10 15.91
C ASP A 239 -23.65 -9.21 14.89
N ALA A 240 -23.63 -7.89 15.08
CA ALA A 240 -24.22 -6.95 14.13
C ALA A 240 -23.42 -6.82 12.82
N THR A 241 -22.23 -7.42 12.72
CA THR A 241 -21.44 -7.42 11.49
C THR A 241 -22.24 -8.02 10.33
N ALA A 242 -22.31 -7.31 9.20
CA ALA A 242 -23.09 -7.78 8.06
C ALA A 242 -22.43 -9.01 7.39
N PRO A 243 -23.21 -9.96 6.82
CA PRO A 243 -22.67 -11.08 6.07
C PRO A 243 -21.72 -10.65 4.93
N ALA A 244 -22.13 -9.67 4.13
CA ALA A 244 -21.32 -9.14 3.03
C ALA A 244 -19.94 -8.58 3.48
N HIS A 245 -19.86 -8.05 4.70
CA HIS A 245 -18.58 -7.65 5.31
C HIS A 245 -17.73 -8.90 5.56
N ARG A 246 -18.25 -9.89 6.29
CA ARG A 246 -17.51 -11.14 6.61
C ARG A 246 -17.02 -11.85 5.35
N ASP A 247 -17.87 -11.93 4.33
CA ASP A 247 -17.53 -12.58 3.07
C ASP A 247 -16.41 -11.84 2.33
N ALA A 248 -16.49 -10.50 2.24
CA ALA A 248 -15.46 -9.69 1.62
C ALA A 248 -14.12 -9.80 2.38
N LEU A 249 -14.16 -9.77 3.71
CA LEU A 249 -12.99 -9.97 4.58
C LEU A 249 -12.34 -11.34 4.34
N GLY A 250 -13.14 -12.41 4.25
CA GLY A 250 -12.64 -13.75 3.99
C GLY A 250 -11.95 -13.90 2.62
N ARG A 251 -12.54 -13.32 1.57
CA ARG A 251 -11.93 -13.29 0.23
C ARG A 251 -10.63 -12.48 0.20
N ALA A 252 -10.63 -11.29 0.80
CA ALA A 252 -9.45 -10.44 0.90
C ALA A 252 -8.31 -11.12 1.67
N ALA A 253 -8.61 -11.77 2.80
CA ALA A 253 -7.64 -12.52 3.59
C ALA A 253 -7.02 -13.69 2.79
N ALA A 254 -7.81 -14.38 1.96
CA ALA A 254 -7.29 -15.43 1.08
C ALA A 254 -6.33 -14.89 0.01
N VAL A 255 -6.63 -13.72 -0.58
CA VAL A 255 -5.72 -13.04 -1.51
C VAL A 255 -4.44 -12.64 -0.79
N LEU A 256 -4.52 -11.96 0.37
CA LEU A 256 -3.33 -11.55 1.12
C LEU A 256 -2.44 -12.71 1.56
N ARG A 257 -3.02 -13.86 1.95
CA ARG A 257 -2.25 -15.08 2.21
C ARG A 257 -1.47 -15.54 0.98
N SER A 258 -2.09 -15.45 -0.19
CA SER A 258 -1.47 -15.82 -1.46
C SER A 258 -0.39 -14.82 -1.89
N LEU A 259 -0.46 -13.57 -1.45
CA LEU A 259 0.52 -12.52 -1.76
C LEU A 259 1.57 -12.33 -0.65
N ARG A 260 1.57 -13.18 0.37
CA ARG A 260 2.57 -13.17 1.45
C ARG A 260 3.87 -13.81 0.99
N HIS A 261 4.96 -13.06 1.13
CA HIS A 261 6.31 -13.58 0.97
C HIS A 261 6.72 -14.48 2.13
N ALA A 262 7.78 -15.27 1.94
CA ALA A 262 8.32 -16.17 2.95
C ALA A 262 8.82 -15.44 4.21
N ASP A 263 9.11 -14.14 4.12
CA ASP A 263 9.52 -13.28 5.23
C ASP A 263 8.33 -12.68 6.02
N GLY A 264 7.08 -12.96 5.59
CA GLY A 264 5.86 -12.42 6.18
C GLY A 264 5.46 -11.03 5.64
N GLY A 265 6.23 -10.45 4.71
CA GLY A 265 5.90 -9.18 4.06
C GLY A 265 5.00 -9.34 2.84
N LEU A 266 4.52 -8.19 2.33
CA LEU A 266 3.86 -8.09 1.03
C LEU A 266 4.83 -7.61 -0.06
N ALA A 267 4.52 -7.92 -1.32
CA ALA A 267 5.26 -7.39 -2.46
C ALA A 267 4.94 -5.92 -2.74
N ARG A 268 5.93 -5.15 -3.21
CA ARG A 268 5.81 -3.70 -3.42
C ARG A 268 5.37 -3.37 -4.85
N PHE A 269 4.06 -3.39 -5.10
CA PHE A 269 3.49 -3.10 -6.42
C PHE A 269 2.44 -1.99 -6.38
N HIS A 270 2.31 -1.27 -7.49
CA HIS A 270 1.30 -0.24 -7.75
C HIS A 270 1.10 0.73 -6.57
N GLY A 271 2.19 1.35 -6.13
CA GLY A 271 2.22 2.36 -5.08
C GLY A 271 2.18 1.79 -3.66
N GLY A 272 2.16 0.47 -3.49
CA GLY A 272 2.20 -0.18 -2.18
C GLY A 272 3.62 -0.47 -1.69
N GLY A 273 3.80 -0.44 -0.38
CA GLY A 273 4.94 -0.95 0.35
C GLY A 273 4.76 -2.40 0.80
N ARG A 274 5.68 -2.86 1.64
CA ARG A 274 5.67 -4.23 2.18
C ARG A 274 4.79 -4.41 3.44
N GLY A 275 4.24 -3.31 3.97
CA GLY A 275 3.60 -3.27 5.29
C GLY A 275 4.59 -3.28 6.46
N ALA A 276 4.13 -2.80 7.62
CA ALA A 276 4.88 -2.89 8.87
C ALA A 276 5.08 -4.37 9.28
N PRO A 277 6.26 -4.75 9.83
CA PRO A 277 6.51 -6.11 10.28
C PRO A 277 5.40 -6.64 11.21
N GLY A 278 4.91 -7.85 10.94
CA GLY A 278 3.86 -8.51 11.73
C GLY A 278 2.43 -7.98 11.51
N ARG A 279 2.24 -6.83 10.83
CA ARG A 279 0.90 -6.27 10.56
C ARG A 279 0.05 -7.23 9.73
N LEU A 280 0.63 -7.82 8.68
CA LEU A 280 -0.06 -8.80 7.84
C LEU A 280 -0.49 -10.03 8.64
N ASP A 281 0.43 -10.65 9.37
CA ASP A 281 0.12 -11.86 10.13
C ASP A 281 -0.94 -11.62 11.21
N ARG A 282 -0.86 -10.47 11.89
CA ARG A 282 -1.90 -10.03 12.83
C ARG A 282 -3.26 -9.86 12.13
N ALA A 283 -3.31 -9.15 11.02
CA ALA A 283 -4.55 -8.92 10.28
C ALA A 283 -5.18 -10.24 9.79
N LEU A 284 -4.36 -11.19 9.33
CA LEU A 284 -4.82 -12.52 8.91
C LEU A 284 -5.32 -13.37 10.09
N ALA A 285 -4.69 -13.26 11.26
CA ALA A 285 -5.14 -13.94 12.48
C ALA A 285 -6.47 -13.36 12.98
N GLU A 286 -6.60 -12.04 13.02
CA GLU A 286 -7.82 -11.32 13.42
C GLU A 286 -9.00 -11.61 12.47
N ALA A 287 -8.74 -11.81 11.18
CA ALA A 287 -9.78 -12.15 10.22
C ALA A 287 -10.44 -13.52 10.51
N GLY A 288 -9.80 -14.39 11.30
CA GLY A 288 -10.37 -15.68 11.73
C GLY A 288 -10.67 -16.66 10.60
N VAL A 289 -10.25 -16.36 9.36
CA VAL A 289 -10.53 -17.21 8.19
C VAL A 289 -9.41 -18.24 8.06
N PRO A 290 -9.71 -19.54 8.17
CA PRO A 290 -8.71 -20.59 8.06
C PRO A 290 -8.01 -20.57 6.69
N PRO A 291 -6.75 -21.04 6.60
CA PRO A 291 -6.09 -21.19 5.32
C PRO A 291 -6.86 -22.19 4.45
N GLY A 292 -7.23 -21.75 3.25
CA GLY A 292 -7.78 -22.62 2.21
C GLY A 292 -6.67 -23.35 1.44
N PRO A 293 -7.05 -24.19 0.46
CA PRO A 293 -6.08 -24.84 -0.42
C PRO A 293 -5.23 -23.81 -1.16
N PRO A 294 -3.99 -24.18 -1.59
CA PRO A 294 -3.15 -23.32 -2.39
C PRO A 294 -3.91 -22.77 -3.60
N ALA A 295 -3.83 -21.47 -3.79
CA ALA A 295 -4.43 -20.82 -4.95
C ALA A 295 -3.82 -21.35 -6.25
N VAL A 296 -4.66 -21.89 -7.12
CA VAL A 296 -4.31 -22.12 -8.53
C VAL A 296 -4.59 -20.83 -9.31
N GLY A 297 -3.65 -20.42 -10.17
CA GLY A 297 -3.77 -19.23 -11.02
C GLY A 297 -3.40 -17.91 -10.34
N LEU A 298 -3.77 -16.80 -11.00
CA LEU A 298 -3.45 -15.45 -10.56
C LEU A 298 -4.32 -15.02 -9.37
N ARG A 299 -3.74 -14.25 -8.45
CA ARG A 299 -4.47 -13.57 -7.37
C ARG A 299 -4.24 -12.08 -7.46
N MET A 300 -5.30 -11.31 -7.68
CA MET A 300 -5.23 -9.86 -7.91
C MET A 300 -4.28 -9.48 -9.07
N GLY A 301 -4.14 -10.38 -10.05
CA GLY A 301 -3.21 -10.24 -11.18
C GLY A 301 -1.76 -10.62 -10.88
N TYR A 302 -1.47 -11.22 -9.72
CA TYR A 302 -0.13 -11.70 -9.37
C TYR A 302 -0.04 -13.21 -9.45
N ALA A 303 1.06 -13.71 -9.99
CA ALA A 303 1.43 -15.11 -9.97
C ALA A 303 2.43 -15.37 -8.83
N ARG A 304 2.35 -16.54 -8.19
CA ARG A 304 3.25 -16.92 -7.09
C ARG A 304 3.90 -18.29 -7.31
N LEU A 305 5.21 -18.32 -7.13
CA LEU A 305 5.99 -19.55 -6.95
C LEU A 305 6.43 -19.62 -5.50
N ALA A 306 6.38 -20.81 -4.90
CA ALA A 306 6.94 -21.03 -3.58
C ALA A 306 7.41 -22.47 -3.40
N ALA A 307 8.65 -22.61 -2.97
CA ALA A 307 9.31 -23.89 -2.73
C ALA A 307 10.30 -23.73 -1.57
N GLY A 308 10.31 -24.69 -0.65
CA GLY A 308 11.14 -24.62 0.55
C GLY A 308 10.95 -23.30 1.32
N ARG A 309 12.03 -22.51 1.38
CA ARG A 309 12.05 -21.20 2.06
C ARG A 309 11.91 -20.02 1.10
N THR A 310 11.77 -20.27 -0.20
CA THR A 310 11.78 -19.25 -1.23
C THR A 310 10.36 -18.96 -1.72
N SER A 311 10.07 -17.68 -1.92
CA SER A 311 8.84 -17.24 -2.57
C SER A 311 9.14 -16.17 -3.61
N VAL A 312 8.47 -16.26 -4.76
CA VAL A 312 8.53 -15.32 -5.86
C VAL A 312 7.12 -14.84 -6.16
N ILE A 313 6.94 -13.53 -6.32
CA ILE A 313 5.67 -12.91 -6.72
C ILE A 313 5.91 -12.10 -7.98
N LEU A 314 5.15 -12.39 -9.04
CA LEU A 314 5.25 -11.78 -10.37
C LEU A 314 3.98 -10.97 -10.67
N ASP A 315 4.13 -9.72 -11.12
CA ASP A 315 3.05 -8.90 -11.68
C ASP A 315 2.68 -9.41 -13.09
N ALA A 316 1.58 -10.13 -13.19
CA ALA A 316 1.21 -10.93 -14.36
C ALA A 316 -0.13 -10.48 -14.99
N ALA A 317 -0.47 -9.20 -14.86
CA ALA A 317 -1.66 -8.62 -15.48
C ALA A 317 -1.43 -7.17 -15.91
N ALA A 318 -2.34 -6.65 -16.75
CA ALA A 318 -2.32 -5.27 -17.20
C ALA A 318 -2.39 -4.30 -16.00
N PRO A 319 -1.65 -3.18 -16.03
CA PRO A 319 -1.63 -2.25 -14.91
C PRO A 319 -3.02 -1.63 -14.68
N PRO A 320 -3.35 -1.22 -13.45
CA PRO A 320 -4.62 -0.56 -13.15
C PRO A 320 -4.88 0.65 -14.05
N SER A 321 -6.08 0.74 -14.60
CA SER A 321 -6.50 1.80 -15.54
C SER A 321 -7.51 2.77 -14.92
N GLY A 322 -7.97 3.76 -15.71
CA GLY A 322 -8.97 4.74 -15.29
C GLY A 322 -8.53 5.54 -14.05
N PRO A 323 -9.42 5.77 -13.06
CA PRO A 323 -9.08 6.53 -11.86
C PRO A 323 -7.95 5.93 -11.00
N ARG A 324 -7.57 4.67 -11.22
CA ARG A 324 -6.48 4.00 -10.46
C ARG A 324 -5.12 4.12 -11.12
N ALA A 325 -5.09 4.53 -12.39
CA ALA A 325 -3.86 4.72 -13.15
C ALA A 325 -2.89 5.72 -12.48
N ILE A 326 -3.40 6.63 -11.66
CA ILE A 326 -2.58 7.61 -10.91
C ILE A 326 -1.63 6.94 -9.92
N HIS A 327 -1.96 5.76 -9.40
CA HIS A 327 -1.12 4.99 -8.46
C HIS A 327 -0.47 3.77 -9.13
N ALA A 328 -0.82 3.46 -10.37
CA ALA A 328 -0.26 2.36 -11.12
C ALA A 328 1.22 2.60 -11.46
N HIS A 329 1.94 1.50 -11.64
CA HIS A 329 3.35 1.44 -12.00
C HIS A 329 3.50 0.72 -13.33
N ALA A 330 4.52 1.06 -14.12
CA ALA A 330 4.93 0.34 -15.32
C ALA A 330 5.72 -0.94 -14.94
N SER A 331 5.11 -1.79 -14.11
CA SER A 331 5.72 -2.95 -13.47
C SER A 331 5.34 -4.30 -14.08
N THR A 332 4.65 -4.32 -15.22
CA THR A 332 4.18 -5.57 -15.84
C THR A 332 5.36 -6.53 -16.08
N LEU A 333 5.18 -7.78 -15.65
CA LEU A 333 6.17 -8.86 -15.59
C LEU A 333 7.35 -8.65 -14.63
N ALA A 334 7.30 -7.64 -13.77
CA ALA A 334 8.26 -7.51 -12.68
C ALA A 334 8.00 -8.51 -11.57
N PHE A 335 9.07 -8.95 -10.91
CA PHE A 335 8.98 -9.88 -9.79
C PHE A 335 9.76 -9.42 -8.55
N GLU A 336 9.30 -9.90 -7.40
CA GLU A 336 10.03 -9.86 -6.14
C GLU A 336 10.34 -11.29 -5.67
N MET A 337 11.46 -11.46 -4.98
CA MET A 337 11.93 -12.74 -4.44
C MET A 337 12.44 -12.57 -3.00
N THR A 338 12.00 -13.47 -2.14
CA THR A 338 12.52 -13.62 -0.77
C THR A 338 12.96 -15.05 -0.52
N CYS A 339 14.05 -15.23 0.23
CA CYS A 339 14.51 -16.54 0.71
C CYS A 339 14.61 -16.52 2.25
N GLY A 340 13.76 -17.30 2.91
CA GLY A 340 13.54 -17.22 4.35
C GLY A 340 13.11 -15.80 4.76
N ARG A 341 13.80 -15.24 5.76
CA ARG A 341 13.56 -13.87 6.25
C ARG A 341 14.35 -12.79 5.50
N ARG A 342 14.94 -13.12 4.36
CA ARG A 342 15.86 -12.23 3.63
C ARG A 342 15.24 -11.86 2.27
N PRO A 343 14.92 -10.59 2.02
CA PRO A 343 14.63 -10.13 0.67
C PRO A 343 15.89 -10.26 -0.20
N VAL A 344 15.71 -10.77 -1.43
CA VAL A 344 16.80 -10.99 -2.40
C VAL A 344 16.62 -10.04 -3.58
N ILE A 345 15.44 -10.02 -4.17
CA ILE A 345 15.07 -9.12 -5.27
C ILE A 345 13.80 -8.38 -4.85
N VAL A 346 13.84 -7.05 -4.84
CA VAL A 346 12.72 -6.21 -4.41
C VAL A 346 12.54 -4.99 -5.32
N GLY A 347 11.31 -4.52 -5.45
CA GLY A 347 11.00 -3.25 -6.09
C GLY A 347 11.38 -2.06 -5.22
N CYS A 348 11.52 -0.89 -5.85
CA CYS A 348 11.82 0.37 -5.16
C CYS A 348 10.65 0.86 -4.27
N GLY A 349 9.44 0.33 -4.47
CA GLY A 349 8.24 0.76 -3.77
C GLY A 349 7.66 2.08 -4.30
N SER A 350 6.80 2.72 -3.50
CA SER A 350 5.96 3.83 -3.96
C SER A 350 6.71 5.13 -4.26
N GLY A 351 7.87 5.34 -3.62
CA GLY A 351 8.61 6.62 -3.67
C GLY A 351 7.87 7.83 -3.09
N ALA A 352 6.58 7.69 -2.71
CA ALA A 352 5.69 8.81 -2.38
C ALA A 352 6.16 9.63 -1.18
N HIS A 353 6.72 8.97 -0.16
CA HIS A 353 7.26 9.64 1.03
C HIS A 353 8.48 10.52 0.73
N HIS A 354 9.19 10.25 -0.37
CA HIS A 354 10.37 11.00 -0.78
C HIS A 354 10.05 12.13 -1.75
N GLY A 355 8.77 12.40 -2.02
CA GLY A 355 8.33 13.50 -2.88
C GLY A 355 7.94 13.09 -4.30
N PRO A 356 7.46 14.05 -5.11
CA PRO A 356 6.85 13.77 -6.41
C PRO A 356 7.84 13.17 -7.42
N ASP A 357 9.11 13.60 -7.40
CA ASP A 357 10.12 13.08 -8.34
C ASP A 357 10.49 11.63 -8.06
N TRP A 358 10.67 11.27 -6.78
CA TRP A 358 10.90 9.88 -6.38
C TRP A 358 9.67 9.00 -6.60
N ARG A 359 8.48 9.54 -6.38
CA ARG A 359 7.22 8.88 -6.76
C ARG A 359 7.13 8.63 -8.25
N ARG A 360 7.54 9.59 -9.09
CA ARG A 360 7.60 9.44 -10.54
C ARG A 360 8.60 8.36 -10.95
N ALA A 361 9.81 8.43 -10.41
CA ALA A 361 10.88 7.46 -10.69
C ALA A 361 10.46 6.04 -10.30
N GLY A 362 9.92 5.84 -9.10
CA GLY A 362 9.49 4.53 -8.60
C GLY A 362 8.37 3.87 -9.41
N ARG A 363 7.69 4.62 -10.28
CA ARG A 363 6.62 4.12 -11.17
C ARG A 363 7.12 3.68 -12.54
N ALA A 364 8.38 3.98 -12.90
CA ALA A 364 8.97 3.62 -14.17
C ALA A 364 9.47 2.17 -14.17
N THR A 365 9.48 1.52 -15.34
CA THR A 365 9.92 0.13 -15.50
C THR A 365 11.35 -0.10 -15.00
N LEU A 366 12.22 0.90 -15.12
CA LEU A 366 13.61 0.86 -14.63
C LEU A 366 13.73 0.70 -13.10
N SER A 367 12.67 0.97 -12.33
CA SER A 367 12.63 0.75 -10.88
C SER A 367 12.11 -0.63 -10.47
N HIS A 368 11.88 -1.51 -11.45
CA HIS A 368 11.30 -2.82 -11.27
C HIS A 368 12.19 -3.92 -11.89
N SER A 369 12.13 -5.12 -11.34
CA SER A 369 12.91 -6.27 -11.83
C SER A 369 12.26 -6.88 -13.08
N THR A 370 12.29 -6.16 -14.20
CA THR A 370 11.76 -6.59 -15.50
C THR A 370 12.62 -6.07 -16.66
N LEU A 371 12.36 -6.55 -17.87
CA LEU A 371 13.02 -6.07 -19.08
C LEU A 371 12.59 -4.62 -19.38
N CYS A 372 13.52 -3.82 -19.88
CA CYS A 372 13.26 -2.47 -20.37
C CYS A 372 13.87 -2.32 -21.77
N LEU A 373 13.07 -1.88 -22.74
CA LEU A 373 13.50 -1.74 -24.13
C LEU A 373 14.13 -0.36 -24.35
N GLU A 374 15.45 -0.27 -24.49
CA GLU A 374 16.18 1.01 -24.72
C GLU A 374 15.85 2.14 -23.71
N GLY A 375 15.59 1.78 -22.45
CA GLY A 375 15.17 2.75 -21.42
C GLY A 375 13.68 3.13 -21.47
N LEU A 376 12.90 2.59 -22.41
CA LEU A 376 11.46 2.78 -22.50
C LEU A 376 10.73 1.90 -21.48
N SER A 377 9.83 2.54 -20.74
CA SER A 377 8.93 1.82 -19.83
C SER A 377 7.84 1.08 -20.60
N SER A 378 7.30 0.02 -19.99
CA SER A 378 6.15 -0.74 -20.53
C SER A 378 4.84 0.04 -20.50
N ALA A 379 4.82 1.21 -19.85
CA ALA A 379 3.72 2.17 -19.89
C ALA A 379 4.27 3.58 -19.61
N ARG A 380 3.54 4.62 -20.02
CA ARG A 380 3.96 6.02 -19.89
C ARG A 380 3.20 6.76 -18.80
N LEU A 381 3.82 7.79 -18.24
CA LEU A 381 3.14 8.74 -17.36
C LEU A 381 2.53 9.85 -18.20
N GLY A 382 1.20 9.90 -18.25
CA GLY A 382 0.43 10.92 -18.92
C GLY A 382 0.28 12.20 -18.08
N ARG A 383 -0.40 13.20 -18.65
CA ARG A 383 -0.79 14.42 -17.95
C ARG A 383 -2.29 14.37 -17.63
N GLY A 384 -2.64 14.36 -16.36
CA GLY A 384 -4.01 14.40 -15.86
C GLY A 384 -4.39 15.76 -15.29
N ALA A 385 -5.64 15.87 -14.83
CA ALA A 385 -6.13 17.05 -14.12
C ALA A 385 -5.35 17.29 -12.82
N ASP A 386 -5.26 18.55 -12.39
CA ASP A 386 -4.64 18.96 -11.11
C ASP A 386 -3.20 18.45 -10.90
N GLY A 387 -2.45 18.27 -11.99
CA GLY A 387 -1.06 17.77 -11.94
C GLY A 387 -0.95 16.27 -11.68
N ALA A 388 -2.05 15.51 -11.76
CA ALA A 388 -2.01 14.06 -11.68
C ALA A 388 -1.24 13.46 -12.87
N GLU A 389 -0.53 12.35 -12.64
CA GLU A 389 0.25 11.67 -13.67
C GLU A 389 -0.28 10.25 -13.87
N PRO A 390 -1.46 10.03 -14.50
CA PRO A 390 -1.99 8.70 -14.72
C PRO A 390 -1.07 7.88 -15.62
N LEU A 391 -0.96 6.58 -15.36
CA LEU A 391 -0.32 5.64 -16.28
C LEU A 391 -1.20 5.48 -17.53
N VAL A 392 -0.61 5.67 -18.71
CA VAL A 392 -1.27 5.62 -20.02
C VAL A 392 -0.42 4.78 -20.98
N GLU A 393 -1.00 4.33 -22.09
CA GLU A 393 -0.28 3.56 -23.12
C GLU A 393 0.47 2.34 -22.53
N GLY A 394 -0.16 1.67 -21.55
CA GLY A 394 0.34 0.40 -21.02
C GLY A 394 -0.03 -0.79 -21.91
N PRO A 395 0.46 -2.00 -21.58
CA PRO A 395 0.13 -3.19 -22.35
C PRO A 395 -1.38 -3.44 -22.34
N GLY A 396 -1.93 -3.71 -23.52
CA GLY A 396 -3.34 -4.05 -23.72
C GLY A 396 -3.59 -5.53 -23.47
N GLU A 397 -2.67 -6.38 -23.92
CA GLU A 397 -2.71 -7.82 -23.71
C GLU A 397 -1.59 -8.25 -22.77
N VAL A 398 -1.97 -8.92 -21.68
CA VAL A 398 -1.04 -9.58 -20.76
C VAL A 398 -1.52 -11.00 -20.54
N LEU A 399 -0.70 -11.96 -20.94
CA LEU A 399 -0.99 -13.39 -20.80
C LEU A 399 -0.09 -13.98 -19.71
N ALA A 400 -0.62 -14.92 -18.94
CA ALA A 400 0.16 -15.65 -17.96
C ALA A 400 -0.39 -17.06 -17.81
N HIS A 401 0.50 -18.06 -17.88
CA HIS A 401 0.16 -19.44 -17.68
C HIS A 401 1.14 -20.12 -16.72
N ARG A 402 0.63 -21.12 -16.00
CA ARG A 402 1.44 -21.95 -15.09
C ARG A 402 1.80 -23.24 -15.81
N ALA A 403 3.10 -23.56 -15.83
CA ALA A 403 3.68 -24.67 -16.57
C ALA A 403 4.55 -25.56 -15.67
N ASP A 404 4.00 -25.98 -14.52
CA ASP A 404 4.73 -26.80 -13.56
C ASP A 404 5.13 -28.15 -14.17
N SER A 405 6.36 -28.58 -13.92
CA SER A 405 6.87 -29.93 -14.18
C SER A 405 7.25 -30.61 -12.86
N ASP A 406 7.66 -31.87 -12.89
CA ASP A 406 8.03 -32.61 -11.68
C ASP A 406 9.12 -31.87 -10.86
N ASP A 407 10.14 -31.34 -11.53
CA ASP A 407 11.29 -30.70 -10.89
C ASP A 407 11.18 -29.17 -10.71
N LEU A 408 10.20 -28.52 -11.36
CA LEU A 408 10.17 -27.06 -11.49
C LEU A 408 8.75 -26.51 -11.41
N GLN A 409 8.52 -25.54 -10.52
CA GLN A 409 7.32 -24.69 -10.62
C GLN A 409 7.60 -23.54 -11.59
N ARG A 410 6.78 -23.35 -12.62
CA ARG A 410 7.06 -22.37 -13.68
C ARG A 410 5.86 -21.49 -13.98
N ILE A 411 6.14 -20.21 -14.21
CA ILE A 411 5.20 -19.25 -14.80
C ILE A 411 5.82 -18.74 -16.08
N GLU A 412 5.03 -18.72 -17.15
CA GLU A 412 5.37 -18.05 -18.40
C GLU A 412 4.32 -16.97 -18.64
N ALA A 413 4.78 -15.75 -18.90
CA ALA A 413 3.91 -14.60 -19.01
C ALA A 413 4.46 -13.59 -20.01
N SER A 414 3.59 -12.93 -20.75
CA SER A 414 3.95 -12.03 -21.83
C SER A 414 3.11 -10.75 -21.85
N HIS A 415 3.63 -9.68 -22.46
CA HIS A 415 2.91 -8.44 -22.67
C HIS A 415 3.26 -7.75 -23.99
N ASP A 416 2.33 -6.95 -24.52
CA ASP A 416 2.41 -6.30 -25.83
C ASP A 416 2.81 -4.80 -25.81
N ALA A 417 3.29 -4.29 -24.67
CA ALA A 417 3.61 -2.86 -24.48
C ALA A 417 4.44 -2.20 -25.59
N TRP A 418 5.35 -2.93 -26.24
CA TRP A 418 6.21 -2.40 -27.32
C TRP A 418 5.78 -2.84 -28.71
N ARG A 419 4.66 -3.54 -28.84
CA ARG A 419 4.19 -4.06 -30.12
C ARG A 419 3.82 -2.94 -31.08
N ALA A 420 3.06 -1.95 -30.62
CA ALA A 420 2.63 -0.83 -31.46
C ALA A 420 3.80 0.07 -31.93
N SER A 421 4.85 0.21 -31.11
CA SER A 421 5.98 1.11 -31.39
C SER A 421 7.16 0.42 -32.06
N HIS A 422 7.42 -0.86 -31.74
CA HIS A 422 8.61 -1.59 -32.18
C HIS A 422 8.28 -2.96 -32.79
N GLY A 423 7.01 -3.38 -32.86
CA GLY A 423 6.65 -4.73 -33.28
C GLY A 423 7.04 -5.83 -32.29
N LEU A 424 7.44 -5.49 -31.06
CA LEU A 424 7.98 -6.45 -30.10
C LEU A 424 7.02 -6.76 -28.96
N THR A 425 6.79 -8.06 -28.74
CA THR A 425 6.18 -8.63 -27.54
C THR A 425 7.27 -9.15 -26.61
N HIS A 426 7.11 -8.89 -25.32
CA HIS A 426 8.00 -9.40 -24.28
C HIS A 426 7.40 -10.65 -23.65
N ASP A 427 8.13 -11.76 -23.70
CA ASP A 427 7.84 -13.02 -23.03
C ASP A 427 8.85 -13.25 -21.91
N ARG A 428 8.36 -13.63 -20.73
CA ARG A 428 9.15 -13.93 -19.55
C ARG A 428 8.77 -15.29 -18.99
N ARG A 429 9.78 -16.09 -18.67
CA ARG A 429 9.62 -17.39 -18.00
C ARG A 429 10.40 -17.39 -16.70
N LEU A 430 9.72 -17.65 -15.60
CA LEU A 430 10.33 -17.81 -14.28
C LEU A 430 10.08 -19.23 -13.76
N GLY A 431 11.14 -19.94 -13.42
CA GLY A 431 11.09 -21.29 -12.88
C GLY A 431 11.76 -21.37 -11.51
N LEU A 432 11.03 -21.82 -10.49
CA LEU A 432 11.57 -22.09 -9.15
C LEU A 432 11.68 -23.60 -8.95
N ASP A 433 12.88 -24.09 -8.67
CA ASP A 433 13.11 -25.51 -8.40
C ASP A 433 12.32 -25.96 -7.15
N ARG A 434 12.00 -27.26 -7.07
CA ARG A 434 11.20 -27.79 -5.94
C ARG A 434 11.88 -27.64 -4.58
N SER A 435 13.21 -27.50 -4.53
CA SER A 435 13.93 -27.23 -3.28
C SER A 435 13.86 -25.75 -2.86
N GLY A 436 13.61 -24.85 -3.81
CA GLY A 436 13.65 -23.40 -3.63
C GLY A 436 15.07 -22.82 -3.59
N ALA A 437 16.08 -23.58 -3.98
CA ALA A 437 17.48 -23.17 -4.01
C ALA A 437 17.86 -22.38 -5.27
N ALA A 438 17.13 -22.55 -6.38
CA ALA A 438 17.45 -21.95 -7.68
C ALA A 438 16.20 -21.34 -8.35
N LEU A 439 16.34 -20.08 -8.76
CA LEU A 439 15.39 -19.39 -9.63
C LEU A 439 16.01 -19.25 -11.02
N LEU A 440 15.37 -19.84 -12.02
CA LEU A 440 15.71 -19.73 -13.44
C LEU A 440 14.82 -18.66 -14.06
N GLY A 441 15.41 -17.79 -14.89
CA GLY A 441 14.70 -16.72 -15.59
C GLY A 441 15.14 -16.64 -17.05
N GLU A 442 14.17 -16.54 -17.96
CA GLU A 442 14.38 -16.30 -19.38
C GLU A 442 13.50 -15.11 -19.80
N ASP A 443 14.08 -14.16 -20.52
CA ASP A 443 13.37 -13.04 -21.14
C ASP A 443 13.60 -13.11 -22.66
N LEU A 444 12.52 -13.02 -23.43
CA LEU A 444 12.52 -13.06 -24.88
C LEU A 444 11.74 -11.87 -25.44
N LEU A 445 12.31 -11.22 -26.45
CA LEU A 445 11.62 -10.24 -27.29
C LEU A 445 11.37 -10.88 -28.65
N THR A 446 10.11 -10.90 -29.07
CA THR A 446 9.72 -11.53 -30.34
C THR A 446 8.63 -10.75 -31.05
N THR A 447 8.62 -10.84 -32.37
CA THR A 447 7.47 -10.50 -33.21
C THR A 447 6.49 -11.69 -33.17
N LEU A 448 5.18 -11.44 -33.27
CA LEU A 448 4.16 -12.51 -33.28
C LEU A 448 3.54 -12.76 -34.65
N GLY A 449 3.80 -11.89 -35.64
CA GLY A 449 3.37 -12.11 -37.01
C GLY A 449 3.89 -11.06 -38.00
N PRO A 450 3.50 -11.16 -39.28
CA PRO A 450 4.10 -10.37 -40.36
C PRO A 450 3.93 -8.85 -40.22
N ALA A 451 2.86 -8.38 -39.56
CA ALA A 451 2.66 -6.96 -39.31
C ALA A 451 3.65 -6.43 -38.26
N ASP A 452 3.91 -7.21 -37.23
CA ASP A 452 4.86 -6.89 -36.16
C ASP A 452 6.29 -6.94 -36.70
N GLU A 453 6.62 -7.92 -37.55
CA GLU A 453 7.91 -7.99 -38.28
C GLU A 453 8.14 -6.74 -39.13
N ARG A 454 7.13 -6.30 -39.90
CA ARG A 454 7.22 -5.05 -40.66
C ARG A 454 7.40 -3.84 -39.75
N ALA A 455 6.69 -3.75 -38.63
CA ALA A 455 6.85 -2.65 -37.68
C ALA A 455 8.26 -2.61 -37.09
N PHE A 456 8.81 -3.78 -36.74
CA PHE A 456 10.19 -3.93 -36.28
C PHE A 456 11.21 -3.53 -37.36
N ASP A 457 10.98 -3.93 -38.62
CA ASP A 457 11.86 -3.59 -39.74
C ASP A 457 11.78 -2.11 -40.16
N CYS A 458 10.62 -1.47 -40.01
CA CYS A 458 10.33 -0.09 -40.40
C CYS A 458 10.68 0.97 -39.33
N GLY A 459 10.95 0.58 -38.08
CA GLY A 459 11.42 1.51 -37.05
C GLY A 459 12.67 2.27 -37.51
N GLU A 460 12.71 3.59 -37.30
CA GLU A 460 13.65 4.51 -37.95
C GLU A 460 15.14 4.07 -37.90
N PRO A 461 15.94 4.30 -38.97
CA PRO A 461 17.34 3.84 -39.09
C PRO A 461 18.37 4.61 -38.22
N GLY A 462 17.94 5.25 -37.13
CA GLY A 462 18.78 6.06 -36.24
C GLY A 462 19.08 5.44 -34.87
N ARG A 463 18.44 4.33 -34.49
CA ARG A 463 18.66 3.67 -33.19
C ARG A 463 18.79 2.15 -33.20
N ALA A 464 18.42 1.47 -34.28
CA ALA A 464 18.69 0.05 -34.41
C ALA A 464 19.09 -0.27 -35.84
N ARG A 465 20.37 -0.62 -36.04
CA ARG A 465 20.84 -1.64 -36.99
C ARG A 465 22.36 -1.80 -36.87
N SER A 466 22.78 -2.91 -36.27
CA SER A 466 23.67 -3.81 -37.02
C SER A 466 23.45 -5.26 -36.60
N GLY A 467 22.95 -6.04 -37.55
CA GLY A 467 23.22 -7.46 -37.80
C GLY A 467 23.09 -8.47 -36.66
N ARG A 468 22.05 -9.32 -36.73
CA ARG A 468 22.00 -10.74 -36.25
C ARG A 468 22.46 -11.08 -34.83
N HIS A 469 22.81 -10.11 -34.02
CA HIS A 469 23.07 -10.21 -32.60
C HIS A 469 22.79 -8.81 -32.04
N LEU A 470 21.85 -8.69 -31.10
CA LEU A 470 21.76 -7.51 -30.25
C LEU A 470 23.11 -7.36 -29.52
N ARG A 471 24.02 -6.56 -30.08
CA ARG A 471 25.27 -6.12 -29.46
C ARG A 471 25.08 -4.71 -28.89
N ASP A 472 24.08 -4.56 -28.06
CA ASP A 472 24.08 -3.64 -26.93
C ASP A 472 23.10 -4.23 -25.90
N PRO A 473 23.48 -4.27 -24.61
CA PRO A 473 22.85 -5.20 -23.68
C PRO A 473 21.39 -4.81 -23.45
N VAL A 474 20.49 -5.72 -23.78
CA VAL A 474 19.26 -5.95 -23.02
C VAL A 474 19.69 -5.97 -21.56
N SER A 475 19.58 -4.82 -20.92
CA SER A 475 20.07 -4.66 -19.57
C SER A 475 18.89 -5.02 -18.68
N PRO A 476 18.98 -6.09 -17.86
CA PRO A 476 17.98 -6.26 -16.82
C PRO A 476 17.98 -4.96 -16.02
N ALA A 477 16.78 -4.37 -15.85
CA ALA A 477 16.64 -3.21 -15.00
C ALA A 477 17.25 -3.56 -13.64
N PRO A 478 18.10 -2.68 -13.08
CA PRO A 478 18.82 -3.04 -11.88
C PRO A 478 17.84 -3.31 -10.74
N ALA A 479 17.91 -4.52 -10.17
CA ALA A 479 17.21 -4.81 -8.94
C ALA A 479 17.91 -4.10 -7.78
N CYS A 480 17.15 -3.51 -6.86
CA CYS A 480 17.69 -3.01 -5.61
C CYS A 480 18.08 -4.19 -4.71
N ASP A 481 19.38 -4.39 -4.48
CA ASP A 481 19.86 -5.32 -3.46
C ASP A 481 19.56 -4.73 -2.07
N ALA A 482 18.70 -5.44 -1.32
CA ALA A 482 18.27 -5.03 0.01
C ALA A 482 19.41 -4.89 1.02
N ARG A 483 20.60 -5.47 0.77
CA ARG A 483 21.77 -5.32 1.65
C ARG A 483 22.71 -4.19 1.27
N ALA A 484 22.69 -3.76 0.02
CA ALA A 484 23.71 -2.84 -0.52
C ALA A 484 23.17 -1.45 -0.87
N GLY A 485 21.84 -1.26 -0.96
CA GLY A 485 21.25 0.02 -1.37
C GLY A 485 21.75 0.52 -2.74
N ARG A 486 22.35 -0.37 -3.54
CA ARG A 486 22.94 -0.07 -4.85
C ARG A 486 22.40 -1.02 -5.90
N PRO A 487 22.12 -0.52 -7.12
CA PRO A 487 21.71 -1.34 -8.25
C PRO A 487 22.83 -2.34 -8.63
N ARG A 488 22.50 -3.64 -8.76
CA ARG A 488 23.37 -4.64 -9.41
C ARG A 488 22.73 -5.10 -10.71
N HIS A 489 23.50 -5.11 -11.80
CA HIS A 489 23.09 -5.73 -13.07
C HIS A 489 23.16 -7.26 -12.93
N LEU A 490 22.05 -7.95 -13.21
CA LEU A 490 22.06 -9.41 -13.39
C LEU A 490 22.86 -9.72 -14.66
N ARG A 491 23.89 -10.57 -14.56
CA ARG A 491 24.64 -11.03 -15.73
C ARG A 491 23.83 -12.09 -16.46
N ALA A 492 23.42 -11.82 -17.70
CA ALA A 492 22.98 -12.87 -18.62
C ALA A 492 24.18 -13.75 -19.00
N ALA A 493 24.03 -15.07 -18.91
CA ALA A 493 24.99 -16.01 -19.50
C ALA A 493 24.64 -16.22 -20.99
N PRO A 494 25.62 -16.26 -21.90
CA PRO A 494 25.34 -16.52 -23.31
C PRO A 494 24.86 -17.96 -23.50
N ALA A 495 23.72 -18.12 -24.19
CA ALA A 495 23.22 -19.43 -24.60
C ALA A 495 24.18 -20.07 -25.62
N ALA A 496 24.63 -21.30 -25.36
CA ALA A 496 25.37 -22.10 -26.34
C ALA A 496 24.39 -22.62 -27.40
N LEU A 497 24.40 -21.99 -28.58
CA LEU A 497 23.67 -22.48 -29.75
C LEU A 497 24.45 -23.64 -30.39
N GLY A 498 23.87 -24.83 -30.36
CA GLY A 498 24.35 -26.00 -31.10
C GLY A 498 24.37 -25.71 -32.60
N ARG A 499 25.53 -25.91 -33.23
CA ARG A 499 25.67 -25.87 -34.69
C ARG A 499 25.13 -27.18 -35.27
N GLY A 500 24.22 -27.06 -36.23
CA GLY A 500 23.78 -28.16 -37.08
C GLY A 500 24.97 -28.79 -37.81
N LEU A 501 25.01 -30.13 -37.76
CA LEU A 501 25.86 -30.94 -38.62
C LEU A 501 25.18 -31.07 -39.98
N ASP A 502 25.67 -30.32 -40.96
CA ASP A 502 25.54 -30.70 -42.38
C ASP A 502 26.62 -31.74 -42.69
N ALA A 503 26.22 -32.99 -42.92
CA ALA A 503 27.07 -34.00 -43.51
C ALA A 503 26.53 -34.33 -44.92
N ARG A 504 27.22 -33.82 -45.94
CA ARG A 504 27.25 -34.39 -47.29
C ARG A 504 28.59 -35.12 -47.46
N ALA A 505 28.51 -36.23 -48.21
CA ALA A 505 29.52 -37.25 -48.51
C ALA A 505 29.66 -38.34 -47.46
#